data_AF-A0A259T203-F1
#
_entry.id   AF-A0A259T203-F1
#
_cell.length_a   1.000
_cell.length_b   1.000
_cell.length_c   1.000
_cell.angle_alpha   90.00
_cell.angle_beta   90.00
_cell.angle_gamma   90.00
#
_symmetry.space_group_name_H-M   'P 1'
#
loop_
_entity.id
_entity.type
_entity.pdbx_description
1 polymer ?
#
loop_
_entity_poly.entity_id
_entity_poly.type
_entity_poly.pdbx_seq_one_letter_code
_entity_poly.pdbx_strand_id
1 'polypeptide(L)'
;MKEWIGRRVTIMCNDKLHSRVKGTLRKWDEHNEYLVLGPHDMKLPFGEVCTIRLLPDGKNAPDAAPHSVGYTLKHKRQYDNAVLFGSEVMIWRNDRLEAYRATLSSHNVETLTLSDGRTFRKAECTCVVRSLRGIL
;
A
#
# COMPACT_ATOMS: atom_id res chain seq x y z
N MET A 1 -10.79 9.91 22.98
CA MET A 1 -10.44 8.61 22.33
C MET A 1 -11.19 7.38 22.87
N LYS A 2 -11.64 7.35 24.14
CA LYS A 2 -12.56 6.29 24.64
C LYS A 2 -13.86 6.16 23.82
N GLU A 3 -14.28 7.23 23.15
CA GLU A 3 -15.44 7.28 22.25
C GLU A 3 -15.33 6.37 21.00
N TRP A 4 -14.13 5.84 20.71
CA TRP A 4 -13.90 4.93 19.59
C TRP A 4 -14.08 3.46 20.00
N ILE A 5 -14.28 3.17 21.29
CA ILE A 5 -14.58 1.82 21.76
C ILE A 5 -15.87 1.34 21.10
N GLY A 6 -15.82 0.14 20.53
CA GLY A 6 -16.89 -0.44 19.71
C GLY A 6 -16.79 -0.11 18.22
N ARG A 7 -15.97 0.86 17.83
CA ARG A 7 -15.80 1.26 16.42
C ARG A 7 -14.68 0.48 15.74
N ARG A 8 -14.81 0.26 14.43
CA ARG A 8 -13.73 -0.31 13.62
C ARG A 8 -12.68 0.76 13.36
N VAL A 9 -11.42 0.39 13.52
CA VAL A 9 -10.28 1.27 13.31
C VAL A 9 -9.19 0.59 12.49
N THR A 10 -8.43 1.38 11.75
CA THR A 10 -7.12 1.00 11.20
C THR A 10 -6.05 1.63 12.09
N ILE A 11 -5.10 0.82 12.52
CA ILE A 11 -3.92 1.24 13.28
C ILE A 11 -2.68 1.02 12.43
N MET A 12 -1.84 2.04 12.34
CA MET A 12 -0.50 1.93 11.77
C MET A 12 0.52 1.82 12.90
N CYS A 13 1.31 0.75 12.89
CA CYS A 13 2.37 0.55 13.86
C CYS A 13 3.74 0.95 13.29
N ASN A 14 4.68 1.31 14.19
CA ASN A 14 6.02 1.78 13.86
C ASN A 14 7.00 0.68 13.43
N ASP A 15 6.54 -0.55 13.25
CA ASP A 15 7.44 -1.66 12.92
C ASP A 15 8.00 -1.49 11.49
N LYS A 16 9.26 -1.90 11.31
CA LYS A 16 10.08 -1.74 10.09
C LYS A 16 9.46 -2.36 8.83
N LEU A 17 8.33 -3.06 8.95
CA LEU A 17 7.59 -3.70 7.86
C LEU A 17 6.20 -3.11 7.56
N HIS A 18 5.82 -1.94 8.11
CA HIS A 18 4.48 -1.34 7.88
C HIS A 18 3.32 -2.31 8.19
N SER A 19 3.25 -2.80 9.43
CA SER A 19 2.12 -3.62 9.88
C SER A 19 0.87 -2.74 10.09
N ARG A 20 0.05 -2.65 9.05
CA ARG A 20 -1.29 -2.06 9.14
C ARG A 20 -2.23 -3.07 9.80
N VAL A 21 -2.70 -2.78 11.00
CA VAL A 21 -3.63 -3.63 11.75
C VAL A 21 -5.04 -3.05 11.65
N LYS A 22 -6.02 -3.89 11.29
CA LYS A 22 -7.44 -3.50 11.24
C LYS A 22 -8.19 -4.29 12.31
N GLY A 23 -9.05 -3.64 13.08
CA GLY A 23 -9.84 -4.32 14.10
C GLY A 23 -10.91 -3.42 14.72
N THR A 24 -11.77 -4.02 15.55
CA THR A 24 -12.69 -3.24 16.38
C THR A 24 -11.99 -2.86 17.66
N LEU A 25 -11.96 -1.57 18.00
CA LEU A 25 -11.38 -1.12 19.25
C LEU A 25 -12.26 -1.59 20.41
N ARG A 26 -11.74 -2.48 21.26
CA ARG A 26 -12.49 -3.06 22.39
C ARG A 26 -12.15 -2.42 23.71
N LYS A 27 -10.89 -2.04 23.89
CA LYS A 27 -10.41 -1.44 25.13
C LYS A 27 -9.41 -0.35 24.83
N TRP A 28 -9.47 0.71 25.63
CA TRP A 28 -8.53 1.81 25.65
C TRP A 28 -8.09 2.02 27.10
N ASP A 29 -6.84 1.69 27.42
CA ASP A 29 -6.30 1.70 28.77
C ASP A 29 -5.19 2.77 28.86
N GLU A 30 -5.57 3.95 29.33
CA GLU A 30 -4.64 5.09 29.45
C GLU A 30 -3.65 4.92 30.61
N HIS A 31 -4.03 4.16 31.65
CA HIS A 31 -3.17 3.96 32.81
C HIS A 31 -2.01 3.03 32.50
N ASN A 32 -2.24 2.03 31.66
CA ASN A 32 -1.24 1.04 31.24
C ASN A 32 -0.73 1.28 29.80
N GLU A 33 -1.15 2.39 29.19
CA GLU A 33 -0.74 2.84 27.85
C GLU A 33 -0.90 1.80 26.73
N TYR A 34 -2.06 1.12 26.67
CA TYR A 34 -2.36 0.18 25.58
C TYR A 34 -3.82 0.22 25.13
N LEU A 35 -4.06 -0.32 23.93
CA LEU A 35 -5.40 -0.61 23.41
C LEU A 35 -5.56 -2.08 23.03
N VAL A 36 -6.81 -2.51 22.86
CA VAL A 36 -7.14 -3.88 22.44
C VAL A 36 -7.99 -3.84 21.18
N LEU A 37 -7.59 -4.62 20.17
CA LEU A 37 -8.34 -4.84 18.94
C LEU A 37 -8.97 -6.24 18.90
N GLY A 38 -10.29 -6.30 18.68
CA GLY A 38 -10.99 -7.54 18.33
C GLY A 38 -10.88 -7.87 16.83
N PRO A 39 -11.11 -9.13 16.42
CA PRO A 39 -11.70 -10.22 17.20
C PRO A 39 -10.70 -11.07 18.01
N HIS A 40 -9.39 -10.93 17.80
CA HIS A 40 -8.37 -11.76 18.47
C HIS A 40 -7.81 -11.16 19.77
N ASP A 41 -8.47 -10.14 20.32
CA ASP A 41 -8.03 -9.39 21.52
C ASP A 41 -6.54 -9.03 21.50
N MET A 42 -6.08 -8.52 20.35
CA MET A 42 -4.71 -8.09 20.14
C MET A 42 -4.43 -6.83 20.95
N LYS A 43 -3.49 -6.93 21.89
CA LYS A 43 -3.01 -5.80 22.70
C LYS A 43 -1.94 -5.03 21.93
N LEU A 44 -2.11 -3.72 21.81
CA LEU A 44 -1.17 -2.82 21.15
C LEU A 44 -0.76 -1.70 22.13
N PRO A 45 0.52 -1.61 22.53
CA PRO A 45 1.05 -0.49 23.30
C PRO A 45 0.97 0.81 22.52
N PHE A 46 0.65 1.93 23.17
CA PHE A 46 0.58 3.24 22.49
C PHE A 46 1.92 3.67 21.88
N GLY A 47 3.05 3.27 22.47
CA GLY A 47 4.39 3.55 21.94
C GLY A 47 4.65 2.93 20.56
N GLU A 48 3.91 1.90 20.18
CA GLU A 48 4.02 1.28 18.85
C GLU A 48 3.05 1.88 17.84
N VAL A 49 2.06 2.67 18.29
CA VAL A 49 0.98 3.21 17.47
C VAL A 49 1.37 4.57 16.89
N CYS A 50 1.57 4.64 15.58
CA CYS A 50 1.84 5.89 14.89
C CYS A 50 0.56 6.68 14.56
N THR A 51 -0.49 5.99 14.12
CA THR A 51 -1.75 6.64 13.72
C THR A 51 -2.93 5.68 13.84
N ILE A 52 -4.07 6.21 14.28
CA ILE A 52 -5.35 5.48 14.35
C ILE A 52 -6.37 6.22 13.49
N ARG A 53 -7.07 5.50 12.60
CA ARG A 53 -8.13 6.05 11.74
C ARG A 53 -9.42 5.25 11.94
N LEU A 54 -10.55 5.95 12.09
CA LEU A 54 -11.88 5.34 12.11
C LEU A 54 -12.22 4.77 10.73
N LEU A 55 -12.76 3.56 10.71
CA LEU A 55 -13.34 2.95 9.52
C LEU A 55 -14.86 3.23 9.54
N PRO A 56 -15.44 3.75 8.45
CA PRO A 56 -16.89 4.00 8.41
C PRO A 56 -17.69 2.71 8.56
N ASP A 57 -18.83 2.81 9.23
CA ASP A 57 -19.75 1.70 9.46
C ASP A 57 -20.51 1.36 8.17
N GLY A 58 -20.02 0.35 7.48
CA GLY A 58 -20.54 -0.09 6.20
C GLY A 58 -19.46 -0.87 5.47
N LYS A 59 -19.79 -2.08 5.03
CA LYS A 59 -18.90 -3.07 4.39
C LYS A 59 -17.70 -2.45 3.64
N ASN A 60 -16.51 -2.93 3.99
CA ASN A 60 -15.26 -2.74 3.26
C ASN A 60 -14.86 -1.26 3.11
N ALA A 61 -14.03 -0.75 4.02
CA ALA A 61 -13.06 0.23 3.53
C ALA A 61 -12.31 -0.49 2.40
N PRO A 62 -12.33 0.06 1.16
CA PRO A 62 -11.65 -0.60 0.07
C PRO A 62 -10.19 -0.77 0.51
N ASP A 63 -9.66 -1.99 0.33
CA ASP A 63 -8.21 -2.13 0.26
C ASP A 63 -7.71 -1.08 -0.71
N ALA A 64 -6.58 -0.44 -0.39
CA ALA A 64 -6.06 0.70 -1.12
C ALA A 64 -6.23 0.46 -2.62
N ALA A 65 -7.27 1.07 -3.19
CA ALA A 65 -7.68 0.75 -4.54
C ALA A 65 -6.71 1.51 -5.43
N PRO A 66 -6.05 0.85 -6.40
CA PRO A 66 -5.20 1.55 -7.35
C PRO A 66 -6.03 2.67 -8.00
N HIS A 67 -5.57 3.93 -7.90
CA HIS A 67 -6.31 5.06 -8.48
C HIS A 67 -6.61 4.83 -9.97
N SER A 68 -7.70 5.42 -10.46
CA SER A 68 -8.02 5.52 -11.90
C SER A 68 -7.00 6.35 -12.68
N VAL A 69 -6.16 7.13 -11.99
CA VAL A 69 -5.06 7.91 -12.56
C VAL A 69 -3.77 7.10 -12.49
N GLY A 70 -3.37 6.56 -13.63
CA GLY A 70 -2.05 5.95 -13.82
C GLY A 70 -1.01 7.01 -14.19
N TYR A 71 0.22 6.86 -13.68
CA TYR A 71 1.34 7.71 -14.07
C TYR A 71 2.32 6.93 -14.93
N THR A 72 2.61 7.45 -16.13
CA THR A 72 3.65 6.89 -17.00
C THR A 72 5.04 7.20 -16.43
N LEU A 73 5.84 6.17 -16.24
CA LEU A 73 7.24 6.29 -15.83
C LEU A 73 8.07 6.79 -17.03
N LYS A 74 8.71 7.95 -16.88
CA LYS A 74 9.55 8.58 -17.91
C LYS A 74 11.01 8.73 -17.48
N HIS A 75 11.25 9.03 -16.21
CA HIS A 75 12.58 9.34 -15.69
C HIS A 75 13.16 8.19 -14.86
N LYS A 76 14.49 8.06 -14.88
CA LYS A 76 15.22 7.02 -14.13
C LYS A 76 14.74 6.88 -12.68
N ARG A 77 14.63 8.00 -11.95
CA ARG A 77 14.17 8.01 -10.54
C ARG A 77 12.80 7.37 -10.34
N GLN A 78 11.90 7.50 -11.31
CA GLN A 78 10.54 6.92 -11.20
C GLN A 78 10.58 5.39 -11.34
N TYR A 79 11.47 4.88 -12.21
CA TYR A 79 11.72 3.45 -12.32
C TYR A 79 12.48 2.91 -11.10
N ASP A 80 13.49 3.65 -10.60
CA ASP A 80 14.23 3.30 -9.38
C ASP A 80 13.24 3.14 -8.20
N ASN A 81 12.32 4.09 -8.04
CA ASN A 81 11.28 4.04 -7.01
C ASN A 81 10.31 2.86 -7.21
N ALA A 82 9.90 2.59 -8.45
CA ALA A 82 8.98 1.49 -8.74
C ALA A 82 9.59 0.11 -8.40
N VAL A 83 10.90 -0.05 -8.61
CA VAL A 83 11.65 -1.25 -8.16
C VAL A 83 11.78 -1.26 -6.65
N LEU A 84 12.25 -0.16 -6.04
CA LEU A 84 12.50 -0.06 -4.60
C LEU A 84 11.26 -0.35 -3.75
N PHE A 85 10.10 0.18 -4.16
CA PHE A 85 8.84 0.02 -3.46
C PHE A 85 8.00 -1.17 -3.92
N GLY A 86 8.48 -1.96 -4.90
CA GLY A 86 7.72 -3.08 -5.46
C GLY A 86 6.34 -2.65 -6.01
N SER A 87 6.28 -1.47 -6.63
CA SER A 87 5.01 -0.88 -7.07
C SER A 87 4.36 -1.72 -8.19
N GLU A 88 3.03 -1.84 -8.17
CA GLU A 88 2.29 -2.48 -9.25
C GLU A 88 2.30 -1.61 -10.52
N VAL A 89 2.84 -2.17 -11.61
CA VAL A 89 2.94 -1.55 -12.93
C VAL A 89 2.11 -2.29 -13.98
N MET A 90 1.74 -1.56 -15.02
CA MET A 90 1.18 -2.08 -16.26
C MET A 90 2.14 -1.75 -17.41
N ILE A 91 2.40 -2.72 -18.27
CA ILE A 91 3.23 -2.54 -19.46
C ILE A 91 2.32 -2.54 -20.68
N TRP A 92 2.33 -1.42 -21.40
CA TRP A 92 1.62 -1.23 -22.65
C TRP A 92 2.61 -1.19 -23.80
N ARG A 93 2.30 -1.85 -24.91
CA ARG A 93 3.01 -1.70 -26.18
C ARG A 93 1.99 -1.31 -27.22
N ASN A 94 2.11 -0.08 -27.72
CA ASN A 94 1.04 0.57 -28.49
C ASN A 94 -0.28 0.52 -27.69
N ASP A 95 -1.36 -0.01 -28.26
CA ASP A 95 -2.66 -0.13 -27.60
C ASP A 95 -2.91 -1.51 -26.93
N ARG A 96 -1.86 -2.35 -26.84
CA ARG A 96 -1.96 -3.67 -26.25
C ARG A 96 -1.35 -3.71 -24.85
N LEU A 97 -2.11 -4.24 -23.90
CA LEU A 97 -1.64 -4.55 -22.56
C LEU A 97 -0.84 -5.86 -22.58
N GLU A 98 0.46 -5.77 -22.33
CA GLU A 98 1.39 -6.91 -22.32
C GLU A 98 1.56 -7.51 -20.90
N ALA A 99 1.47 -6.65 -19.88
CA ALA A 99 1.52 -7.08 -18.49
C ALA A 99 0.61 -6.21 -17.63
N TYR A 100 -0.23 -6.87 -16.82
CA TYR A 100 -1.15 -6.25 -15.88
C TYR A 100 -0.74 -6.57 -14.45
N ARG A 101 -0.73 -5.56 -13.56
CA ARG A 101 -0.34 -5.69 -12.14
C ARG A 101 0.98 -6.45 -11.94
N ALA A 102 1.94 -6.21 -12.82
CA ALA A 102 3.28 -6.75 -12.68
C ALA A 102 4.09 -5.92 -11.69
N THR A 103 5.20 -6.46 -11.20
CA THR A 103 6.18 -5.71 -10.39
C THR A 103 7.50 -5.66 -11.15
N LEU A 104 8.23 -4.54 -11.04
CA LEU A 104 9.56 -4.41 -11.63
C LEU A 104 10.58 -5.05 -10.70
N SER A 105 11.41 -5.95 -11.23
CA SER A 105 12.55 -6.52 -10.50
C SER A 105 13.80 -5.67 -10.67
N SER A 106 14.01 -5.13 -11.87
CA SER A 106 15.16 -4.28 -12.20
C SER A 106 14.89 -3.44 -13.44
N HIS A 107 15.71 -2.41 -13.66
CA HIS A 107 15.73 -1.68 -14.91
C HIS A 107 17.13 -1.11 -15.17
N ASN A 108 17.42 -0.79 -16.43
CA ASN A 108 18.57 0.00 -16.82
C ASN A 108 18.12 1.20 -17.68
N VAL A 109 19.02 1.76 -18.49
CA VAL A 109 18.72 2.90 -19.37
C VAL A 109 17.74 2.50 -20.48
N GLU A 110 17.87 1.29 -21.03
CA GLU A 110 17.16 0.85 -22.23
C GLU A 110 15.99 -0.10 -21.91
N THR A 111 16.14 -0.93 -20.88
CA THR A 111 15.21 -2.02 -20.58
C THR A 111 14.67 -1.97 -19.16
N LEU A 112 13.54 -2.62 -18.96
CA LEU A 112 12.96 -2.96 -17.67
C LEU A 112 12.68 -4.46 -17.63
N THR A 113 12.85 -5.06 -16.46
CA THR A 113 12.62 -6.48 -16.22
C THR A 113 11.55 -6.62 -15.15
N LEU A 114 10.56 -7.47 -15.43
CA LEU A 114 9.49 -7.81 -14.50
C LEU A 114 9.97 -8.91 -13.53
N SER A 115 9.24 -9.09 -12.44
CA SER A 115 9.52 -10.16 -11.45
C SER A 115 9.33 -11.58 -11.99
N ASP A 116 8.58 -11.73 -13.10
CA ASP A 116 8.41 -13.01 -13.80
C ASP A 116 9.52 -13.28 -14.84
N GLY A 117 10.53 -12.42 -14.92
CA GLY A 117 11.67 -12.55 -15.83
C GLY A 117 11.46 -11.97 -17.23
N ARG A 118 10.25 -11.52 -17.57
CA ARG A 118 10.01 -10.85 -18.87
C ARG A 118 10.72 -9.50 -18.93
N THR A 119 11.39 -9.24 -20.04
CA THR A 119 12.14 -8.01 -20.28
C THR A 119 11.51 -7.20 -21.41
N PHE A 120 11.39 -5.89 -21.23
CA PHE A 120 10.84 -4.97 -22.22
C PHE A 120 11.79 -3.80 -22.48
N ARG A 121 11.85 -3.35 -23.73
CA ARG A 121 12.57 -2.12 -24.12
C ARG A 121 11.68 -0.91 -23.84
N LYS A 122 12.21 0.07 -23.12
CA LYS A 122 11.50 1.30 -22.75
C LYS A 122 11.07 2.13 -23.96
N ALA A 123 11.81 2.05 -25.07
CA ALA A 123 11.45 2.72 -26.32
C ALA A 123 10.22 2.11 -27.00
N GLU A 124 9.92 0.84 -26.73
CA GLU A 124 8.83 0.09 -27.37
C GLU A 124 7.62 -0.10 -26.46
N CYS A 125 7.70 0.36 -25.20
CA CYS A 125 6.63 0.16 -24.23
C CYS A 125 6.43 1.35 -23.31
N THR A 126 5.18 1.58 -22.93
CA THR A 126 4.78 2.53 -21.90
C THR A 126 4.59 1.79 -20.59
N CYS A 127 5.42 2.10 -19.59
CA CYS A 127 5.26 1.58 -18.24
C CYS A 127 4.41 2.56 -17.41
N VAL A 128 3.29 2.09 -16.88
CA VAL A 128 2.36 2.89 -16.09
C VAL A 128 2.28 2.32 -14.68
N VAL A 129 2.58 3.14 -13.67
CA VAL A 129 2.34 2.77 -12.27
C VAL A 129 0.99 3.34 -11.84
N ARG A 130 0.20 2.56 -11.10
CA ARG A 130 -0.97 3.15 -10.43
C ARG A 130 -0.54 3.65 -9.07
N SER A 131 -0.85 4.91 -8.77
CA SER A 131 -0.55 5.45 -7.45
C SER A 131 -1.48 4.81 -6.41
N LEU A 132 -0.88 4.23 -5.38
CA LEU A 132 -1.54 4.01 -4.10
C LEU A 132 -1.47 5.35 -3.36
N ARG A 133 -2.37 6.29 -3.67
CA ARG A 133 -2.50 7.44 -2.78
C ARG A 133 -3.25 6.95 -1.55
N GLY A 134 -2.55 6.87 -0.42
CA GLY A 134 -3.23 6.86 0.87
C GLY A 134 -4.15 8.06 0.90
N ILE A 135 -5.44 7.84 1.18
CA ILE A 135 -6.36 8.93 1.48
C ILE A 135 -5.72 9.69 2.64
N LEU A 136 -5.28 10.93 2.39
CA LEU A 136 -4.75 11.83 3.42
C LEU A 136 -5.79 11.98 4.52
#